data_AF-A0A0D9AK06-F1
#
_entry.id   AF-A0A0D9AK06-F1
#
_cell.length_a   1.000
_cell.length_b   1.000
_cell.length_c   1.000
_cell.angle_alpha   90.00
_cell.angle_beta   90.00
_cell.angle_gamma   90.00
#
_symmetry.space_group_name_H-M   'P 1'
#
loop_
_entity.id
_entity.type
_entity.pdbx_description
1 polymer ?
#
loop_
_entity_poly.entity_id
_entity_poly.type
_entity_poly.pdbx_seq_one_letter_code
_entity_poly.pdbx_strand_id
1 'polypeptide(L)'
;MLKTLTILLLAALAILLIGAGVLYSGAINIAADSPHTSPVHALLEIARERAITIRARNIEVPDLTDAELIRSGAGNYDAMCVACHLAPGIEATELSNGLNPAPPALTDTNRTHDPASDFWIIKHGIKATGMPAWGKSMEDPYIWGLVALLEQLPSLTAMEYRTLVTTSAGHQHGGGETLDHHGRQPDSNDHGQGDLPHDANGQRSVPAPGSNVHHHADGTKHVH
;
A
#
# COMPACT_ATOMS: atom_id res chain seq x y z
N MET A 1 26.51 40.86 28.87
CA MET A 1 26.25 40.38 27.49
C MET A 1 27.14 39.21 27.11
N LEU A 2 28.48 39.28 27.23
CA LEU A 2 29.34 38.14 26.88
C LEU A 2 29.15 36.91 27.78
N LYS A 3 29.10 37.09 29.12
CA LYS A 3 28.86 35.99 30.08
C LYS A 3 27.53 35.27 29.85
N THR A 4 26.46 36.02 29.58
CA THR A 4 25.13 35.48 29.27
C THR A 4 25.14 34.71 27.95
N LEU A 5 25.83 35.21 26.92
CA LEU A 5 25.98 34.51 25.65
C LEU A 5 26.78 33.21 25.80
N THR A 6 27.87 33.23 26.57
CA THR A 6 28.67 32.02 26.85
C THR A 6 27.85 30.96 27.59
N ILE A 7 27.04 31.34 28.58
CA ILE A 7 26.16 30.41 29.29
C ILE A 7 25.13 29.78 28.35
N LEU A 8 24.51 30.56 27.46
CA LEU A 8 23.55 30.03 26.49
C LEU A 8 24.21 29.06 25.50
N LEU A 9 25.42 29.37 25.03
CA LEU A 9 26.16 28.49 24.11
C LEU A 9 26.56 27.17 24.79
N LEU A 10 27.03 27.22 26.04
CA LEU A 10 27.35 26.00 26.80
C LEU A 10 26.10 25.17 27.08
N ALA A 11 24.97 25.80 27.42
CA ALA A 11 23.71 25.10 27.62
C ALA A 11 23.22 24.42 26.32
N ALA A 12 23.29 25.12 25.18
CA ALA A 12 22.95 24.54 23.88
C ALA A 12 23.86 23.37 23.51
N LEU A 13 25.18 23.50 23.73
CA LEU A 13 26.14 22.41 23.50
C LEU A 13 25.85 21.21 24.41
N ALA A 14 25.56 21.43 25.69
CA ALA A 14 25.21 20.36 26.62
C ALA A 14 23.94 19.62 26.17
N ILE A 15 22.89 20.34 25.74
CA ILE A 15 21.66 19.74 25.19
C ILE A 15 21.99 18.88 23.97
N LEU A 16 22.82 19.38 23.05
CA LEU A 16 23.20 18.65 21.84
C LEU A 16 23.99 17.37 22.16
N LEU A 17 24.95 17.44 23.10
CA LEU A 17 25.73 16.28 23.53
C LEU A 17 24.86 15.24 24.25
N ILE A 18 23.93 15.68 25.10
CA ILE A 18 22.97 14.78 25.76
C ILE A 18 22.09 14.10 24.71
N GLY A 19 21.54 14.85 23.75
CA GLY A 19 20.73 14.31 22.66
C GLY A 19 21.50 13.28 21.82
N ALA A 20 22.73 13.60 21.42
CA ALA A 20 23.60 12.66 20.70
C ALA A 20 23.90 11.40 21.52
N GLY A 21 24.12 11.55 22.83
CA GLY A 21 24.33 10.43 23.75
C GLY A 21 23.12 9.49 23.81
N VAL A 22 21.91 10.03 23.93
CA VAL A 22 20.65 9.25 23.94
C VAL A 22 20.43 8.50 22.63
N LEU A 23 20.71 9.16 21.49
CA LEU A 23 20.59 8.53 20.17
C LEU A 23 21.61 7.39 20.01
N TYR A 24 22.87 7.62 20.38
CA TYR A 24 23.95 6.64 20.24
C TYR A 24 23.80 5.46 21.22
N SER A 25 23.21 5.68 22.39
CA SER A 25 23.07 4.62 23.40
C SER A 25 22.02 3.55 23.05
N GLY A 26 21.21 3.76 22.01
CA GLY A 26 20.11 2.86 21.67
C GLY A 26 18.95 2.90 22.67
N ALA A 27 18.84 3.97 23.46
CA ALA A 27 17.80 4.10 24.49
C ALA A 27 16.39 4.32 23.90
N ILE A 28 16.29 4.70 22.63
CA ILE A 28 15.02 4.91 21.93
C ILE A 28 14.56 3.58 21.33
N ASN A 29 13.42 3.07 21.80
CA ASN A 29 12.77 1.94 21.17
C ASN A 29 12.22 2.36 19.80
N ILE A 30 12.66 1.69 18.74
CA ILE A 30 12.21 1.91 17.36
C ILE A 30 11.31 0.78 16.85
N ALA A 31 10.98 -0.19 17.70
CA ALA A 31 10.13 -1.31 17.34
C ALA A 31 8.72 -0.84 16.98
N ALA A 32 8.20 -1.34 15.85
CA ALA A 32 6.91 -0.93 15.31
C ALA A 32 5.72 -1.42 16.15
N ASP A 33 5.90 -2.38 17.04
CA ASP A 33 4.88 -2.85 17.99
C ASP A 33 4.73 -1.95 19.23
N SER A 34 5.60 -0.95 19.38
CA SER A 34 5.53 0.05 20.45
C SER A 34 5.09 1.41 19.90
N PRO A 35 3.90 1.91 20.26
CA PRO A 35 3.50 3.26 19.89
C PRO A 35 4.40 4.32 20.54
N HIS A 36 4.40 5.51 19.96
CA HIS A 36 5.02 6.67 20.58
C HIS A 36 4.38 6.99 21.93
N THR A 37 5.13 7.64 22.82
CA THR A 37 4.55 8.18 24.07
C THR A 37 3.43 9.18 23.74
N SER A 38 2.42 9.29 24.59
CA SER A 38 1.24 10.13 24.30
C SER A 38 1.58 11.58 23.90
N PRO A 39 2.56 12.27 24.52
CA PRO A 39 2.94 13.62 24.09
C PRO A 39 3.57 13.65 22.69
N VAL A 40 4.41 12.68 22.36
CA VAL A 40 5.04 12.57 21.03
C VAL A 40 4.00 12.23 19.99
N HIS A 41 3.12 11.27 20.28
CA HIS A 41 2.00 10.90 19.43
C HIS A 41 1.14 12.14 19.12
N ALA A 42 0.65 12.84 20.14
CA ALA A 42 -0.18 14.03 19.98
C ALA A 42 0.49 15.12 19.14
N LEU A 43 1.79 15.36 19.33
CA LEU A 43 2.55 16.32 18.53
C LEU A 43 2.63 15.90 17.05
N LEU A 44 2.89 14.62 16.78
CA LEU A 44 2.96 14.08 15.43
C LEU A 44 1.59 14.15 14.73
N GLU A 45 0.51 13.85 15.45
CA GLU A 45 -0.85 14.00 14.92
C GLU A 45 -1.15 15.45 14.56
N ILE A 46 -0.91 16.40 15.47
CA ILE A 46 -1.11 17.83 15.19
C ILE A 46 -0.31 18.27 13.96
N ALA A 47 0.96 17.84 13.86
CA ALA A 47 1.82 18.16 12.74
C ALA A 47 1.27 17.57 11.43
N ARG A 48 0.82 16.31 11.45
CA ARG A 48 0.23 15.61 10.30
C ARG A 48 -1.05 16.32 9.83
N GLU A 49 -2.04 16.48 10.70
CA GLU A 49 -3.33 17.08 10.35
C GLU A 49 -3.14 18.51 9.83
N ARG A 50 -2.32 19.33 10.52
CA ARG A 50 -2.06 20.71 10.08
C ARG A 50 -1.36 20.77 8.73
N ALA A 51 -0.41 19.88 8.48
CA ALA A 51 0.29 19.84 7.20
C ALA A 51 -0.65 19.46 6.07
N ILE A 52 -1.49 18.43 6.25
CA ILE A 52 -2.47 17.98 5.26
C ILE A 52 -3.44 19.12 4.95
N THR A 53 -4.10 19.71 5.96
CA THR A 53 -5.05 20.82 5.76
C THR A 53 -4.44 21.97 4.95
N ILE A 54 -3.21 22.39 5.29
CA ILE A 54 -2.56 23.51 4.60
C ILE A 54 -2.16 23.16 3.17
N ARG A 55 -1.79 21.91 2.89
CA ARG A 55 -1.36 21.48 1.56
C ARG A 55 -2.53 21.14 0.65
N ALA A 56 -3.64 20.66 1.21
CA ALA A 56 -4.85 20.33 0.48
C ALA A 56 -5.71 21.56 0.13
N ARG A 57 -5.56 22.69 0.83
CA ARG A 57 -6.44 23.88 0.73
C ARG A 57 -6.70 24.44 -0.67
N ASN A 58 -5.79 24.23 -1.61
CA ASN A 58 -5.84 24.78 -2.97
C ASN A 58 -6.01 23.68 -4.03
N ILE A 59 -6.35 22.46 -3.62
CA ILE A 59 -6.63 21.36 -4.53
C ILE A 59 -8.07 21.53 -5.02
N GLU A 60 -8.22 21.67 -6.33
CA GLU A 60 -9.54 21.72 -6.96
C GLU A 60 -10.10 20.30 -7.04
N VAL A 61 -11.24 20.10 -6.38
CA VAL A 61 -11.93 18.81 -6.36
C VAL A 61 -12.80 18.71 -7.62
N PRO A 62 -12.60 17.70 -8.49
CA PRO A 62 -13.45 17.49 -9.66
C PRO A 62 -14.83 16.95 -9.25
N ASP A 63 -15.71 16.75 -10.22
CA ASP A 63 -16.95 16.02 -9.95
C ASP A 63 -16.64 14.54 -9.63
N LEU A 64 -16.99 14.11 -8.43
CA LEU A 64 -16.75 12.76 -7.91
C LEU A 64 -17.96 11.82 -8.09
N THR A 65 -19.03 12.29 -8.75
CA THR A 65 -20.27 11.52 -8.93
C THR A 65 -20.28 10.67 -10.20
N ASP A 66 -19.25 10.78 -11.03
CA ASP A 66 -19.10 9.96 -12.24
C ASP A 66 -18.96 8.47 -11.88
N ALA A 67 -19.92 7.67 -12.35
CA ALA A 67 -19.96 6.23 -12.14
C ALA A 67 -18.71 5.52 -12.68
N GLU A 68 -18.13 6.01 -13.78
CA GLU A 68 -16.91 5.45 -14.34
C GLU A 68 -15.70 5.71 -13.45
N LEU A 69 -15.61 6.92 -12.90
CA LEU A 69 -14.55 7.32 -11.98
C LEU A 69 -14.58 6.47 -10.70
N ILE A 70 -15.77 6.28 -10.13
CA ILE A 70 -15.99 5.41 -8.95
C ILE A 70 -15.62 3.96 -9.25
N ARG A 71 -16.07 3.43 -10.40
CA ARG A 71 -15.78 2.05 -10.83
C ARG A 71 -14.27 1.82 -11.05
N SER A 72 -13.59 2.77 -11.69
CA SER A 72 -12.13 2.74 -11.85
C SER A 72 -11.42 2.79 -10.48
N GLY A 73 -11.92 3.64 -9.57
CA GLY A 73 -11.49 3.70 -8.19
C GLY A 73 -11.60 2.36 -7.46
N ALA A 74 -12.70 1.62 -7.64
CA ALA A 74 -12.91 0.31 -7.02
C ALA A 74 -11.83 -0.71 -7.41
N GLY A 75 -11.49 -0.79 -8.71
CA GLY A 75 -10.42 -1.68 -9.20
C GLY A 75 -9.06 -1.34 -8.59
N ASN A 76 -8.70 -0.06 -8.56
CA ASN A 76 -7.46 0.39 -7.94
C ASN A 76 -7.43 0.18 -6.41
N TYR A 77 -8.56 0.43 -5.73
CA TYR A 77 -8.66 0.23 -4.29
C TYR A 77 -8.47 -1.24 -3.91
N ASP A 78 -9.10 -2.16 -4.65
CA ASP A 78 -8.95 -3.61 -4.44
C ASP A 78 -7.52 -4.09 -4.71
N ALA A 79 -6.82 -3.48 -5.67
CA ALA A 79 -5.45 -3.84 -5.98
C ALA A 79 -4.43 -3.31 -4.95
N MET A 80 -4.70 -2.17 -4.29
CA MET A 80 -3.66 -1.39 -3.61
C MET A 80 -3.94 -1.05 -2.15
N CYS A 81 -5.21 -0.93 -1.78
CA CYS A 81 -5.62 -0.32 -0.51
C CYS A 81 -6.19 -1.35 0.47
N VAL A 82 -6.91 -2.35 -0.03
CA VAL A 82 -7.62 -3.35 0.79
C VAL A 82 -6.70 -4.16 1.72
N ALA A 83 -5.43 -4.36 1.34
CA ALA A 83 -4.48 -5.11 2.16
C ALA A 83 -4.28 -4.46 3.54
N CYS A 84 -4.35 -3.12 3.61
CA CYS A 84 -4.16 -2.37 4.85
C CYS A 84 -5.49 -1.82 5.39
N HIS A 85 -6.33 -1.23 4.52
CA HIS A 85 -7.55 -0.52 4.90
C HIS A 85 -8.83 -1.37 4.87
N LEU A 86 -8.73 -2.61 4.38
CA LEU A 86 -9.83 -3.57 4.24
C LEU A 86 -10.92 -3.10 3.26
N ALA A 87 -11.78 -4.04 2.86
CA ALA A 87 -12.97 -3.77 2.04
C ALA A 87 -14.24 -3.95 2.89
N PRO A 88 -15.40 -3.46 2.44
CA PRO A 88 -16.67 -3.70 3.12
C PRO A 88 -16.89 -5.18 3.44
N GLY A 89 -17.17 -5.49 4.72
CA GLY A 89 -17.40 -6.85 5.21
C GLY A 89 -16.14 -7.71 5.37
N ILE A 90 -14.94 -7.12 5.25
CA ILE A 90 -13.68 -7.81 5.54
C ILE A 90 -13.22 -7.49 6.96
N GLU A 91 -13.02 -8.54 7.76
CA GLU A 91 -12.49 -8.44 9.11
C GLU A 91 -10.99 -8.05 9.11
N ALA A 92 -10.51 -7.58 10.26
CA ALA A 92 -9.11 -7.24 10.44
C ALA A 92 -8.17 -8.42 10.11
N THR A 93 -7.10 -8.13 9.38
CA THR A 93 -6.06 -9.09 9.00
C THR A 93 -4.82 -8.92 9.89
N GLU A 94 -3.92 -9.90 9.86
CA GLU A 94 -2.61 -9.79 10.53
C GLU A 94 -1.84 -8.55 10.08
N LEU A 95 -1.93 -8.20 8.79
CA LEU A 95 -1.27 -7.01 8.26
C LEU A 95 -1.91 -5.72 8.79
N SER A 96 -3.25 -5.59 8.73
CA SER A 96 -3.92 -4.38 9.20
C SER A 96 -3.72 -4.15 10.71
N ASN A 97 -3.64 -5.23 11.50
CA ASN A 97 -3.37 -5.17 12.93
C ASN A 97 -1.90 -4.89 13.27
N GLY A 98 -0.96 -5.32 12.42
CA GLY A 98 0.48 -5.18 12.64
C GLY A 98 1.07 -3.82 12.26
N LEU A 99 0.30 -2.96 11.58
CA LEU A 99 0.75 -1.63 11.17
C LEU A 99 0.69 -0.63 12.33
N ASN A 100 1.73 0.19 12.47
CA ASN A 100 1.81 1.27 13.45
C ASN A 100 2.20 2.59 12.76
N PRO A 101 1.34 3.61 12.78
CA PRO A 101 -0.03 3.58 13.33
C PRO A 101 -0.94 2.63 12.54
N ALA A 102 -2.01 2.16 13.19
CA ALA A 102 -3.03 1.36 12.53
C ALA A 102 -3.70 2.20 11.42
N PRO A 103 -3.93 1.62 10.22
CA PRO A 103 -4.65 2.32 9.16
C PRO A 103 -6.10 2.60 9.58
N PRO A 104 -6.66 3.78 9.25
CA PRO A 104 -8.06 4.06 9.52
C PRO A 104 -8.99 3.12 8.74
N ALA A 105 -10.12 2.77 9.35
CA ALA A 105 -11.19 2.04 8.71
C ALA A 105 -11.94 2.95 7.73
N LEU A 106 -11.67 2.79 6.43
CA LEU A 106 -12.26 3.66 5.40
C LEU A 106 -13.74 3.37 5.11
N THR A 107 -14.27 2.28 5.67
CA THR A 107 -15.69 1.92 5.63
C THR A 107 -16.49 2.51 6.79
N ASP A 108 -15.86 3.22 7.74
CA ASP A 108 -16.57 3.86 8.86
C ASP A 108 -17.41 5.03 8.38
N THR A 109 -18.71 5.01 8.70
CA THR A 109 -19.67 6.06 8.35
C THR A 109 -19.44 7.36 9.11
N ASN A 110 -18.65 7.34 10.19
CA ASN A 110 -18.26 8.53 10.95
C ASN A 110 -16.94 9.14 10.46
N ARG A 111 -16.33 8.62 9.38
CA ARG A 111 -15.08 9.20 8.86
C ARG A 111 -15.32 10.66 8.47
N THR A 112 -14.30 11.50 8.66
CA THR A 112 -14.33 12.86 8.10
C THR A 112 -14.12 12.76 6.59
N HIS A 113 -15.06 13.30 5.82
CA HIS A 113 -14.99 13.38 4.37
C HIS A 113 -14.36 14.72 3.97
N ASP A 114 -13.14 14.67 3.44
CA ASP A 114 -12.46 15.82 2.84
C ASP A 114 -11.71 15.34 1.58
N PRO A 115 -12.35 15.40 0.40
CA PRO A 115 -11.79 14.87 -0.84
C PRO A 115 -10.43 15.47 -1.22
N ALA A 116 -10.19 16.75 -0.90
CA ALA A 116 -8.92 17.40 -1.18
C ALA A 116 -7.81 16.84 -0.28
N SER A 117 -8.11 16.61 1.00
CA SER A 117 -7.19 15.96 1.93
C SER A 117 -6.95 14.50 1.56
N ASP A 118 -7.99 13.74 1.22
CA ASP A 118 -7.88 12.35 0.76
C ASP A 118 -7.00 12.23 -0.48
N PHE A 119 -7.21 13.11 -1.48
CA PHE A 119 -6.36 13.16 -2.67
C PHE A 119 -4.90 13.42 -2.29
N TRP A 120 -4.63 14.41 -1.44
CA TRP A 120 -3.27 14.76 -1.03
C TRP A 120 -2.60 13.58 -0.29
N ILE A 121 -3.32 12.94 0.62
CA ILE A 121 -2.86 11.80 1.40
C ILE A 121 -2.56 10.60 0.47
N ILE A 122 -3.44 10.26 -0.46
CA ILE A 122 -3.20 9.15 -1.41
C ILE A 122 -2.00 9.47 -2.31
N LYS A 123 -1.93 10.70 -2.85
CA LYS A 123 -0.84 11.13 -3.74
C LYS A 123 0.53 11.09 -3.06
N HIS A 124 0.61 11.51 -1.80
CA HIS A 124 1.88 11.72 -1.12
C HIS A 124 2.23 10.68 -0.05
N GLY A 125 1.26 9.86 0.36
CA GLY A 125 1.38 8.97 1.51
C GLY A 125 1.52 9.74 2.82
N ILE A 126 1.84 9.02 3.89
CA ILE A 126 2.12 9.61 5.20
C ILE A 126 3.51 9.19 5.63
N LYS A 127 4.37 10.17 5.91
CA LYS A 127 5.74 9.91 6.32
C LYS A 127 5.77 9.18 7.67
N ALA A 128 6.70 8.23 7.81
CA ALA A 128 6.87 7.41 9.01
C ALA A 128 5.65 6.53 9.34
N THR A 129 4.93 6.09 8.31
CA THR A 129 3.89 5.06 8.41
C THR A 129 4.09 4.03 7.29
N GLY A 130 3.24 3.01 7.23
CA GLY A 130 3.18 2.06 6.11
C GLY A 130 2.53 2.61 4.84
N MET A 131 2.03 3.85 4.84
CA MET A 131 1.28 4.41 3.70
C MET A 131 2.20 5.00 2.62
N PRO A 132 2.29 4.40 1.41
CA PRO A 132 3.20 4.84 0.36
C PRO A 132 2.67 6.07 -0.40
N ALA A 133 3.55 6.71 -1.17
CA ALA A 133 3.25 7.88 -2.00
C ALA A 133 2.84 7.46 -3.42
N TRP A 134 1.54 7.23 -3.66
CA TRP A 134 1.06 6.67 -4.94
C TRP A 134 1.22 7.59 -6.14
N GLY A 135 1.31 8.91 -5.94
CA GLY A 135 1.58 9.87 -7.01
C GLY A 135 2.94 9.73 -7.68
N LYS A 136 3.80 8.81 -7.20
CA LYS A 136 5.03 8.42 -7.91
C LYS A 136 4.79 7.42 -9.03
N SER A 137 3.68 6.67 -9.00
CA SER A 137 3.39 5.57 -9.92
C SER A 137 2.00 5.65 -10.55
N MET A 138 1.15 6.59 -10.12
CA MET A 138 -0.23 6.74 -10.58
C MET A 138 -0.52 8.20 -10.91
N GLU A 139 -1.15 8.44 -12.07
CA GLU A 139 -1.59 9.77 -12.48
C GLU A 139 -2.81 10.27 -11.69
N ASP A 140 -2.96 11.59 -11.60
CA ASP A 140 -4.00 12.26 -10.82
C ASP A 140 -5.44 11.79 -11.12
N PRO A 141 -5.86 11.51 -12.37
CA PRO A 141 -7.21 11.01 -12.64
C PRO A 141 -7.54 9.69 -11.93
N TYR A 142 -6.57 8.80 -11.78
CA TYR A 142 -6.75 7.51 -11.10
C TYR A 142 -6.75 7.66 -9.58
N ILE A 143 -6.01 8.64 -9.05
CA ILE A 143 -6.09 9.04 -7.64
C ILE A 143 -7.47 9.64 -7.35
N TRP A 144 -8.01 10.47 -8.24
CA TRP A 144 -9.38 10.97 -8.11
C TRP A 144 -10.42 9.83 -8.17
N GLY A 145 -10.16 8.77 -8.94
CA GLY A 145 -10.96 7.54 -8.91
C GLY A 145 -11.02 6.93 -7.51
N LEU A 146 -9.86 6.79 -6.85
CA LEU A 146 -9.79 6.30 -5.46
C LEU A 146 -10.59 7.21 -4.52
N VAL A 147 -10.43 8.53 -4.61
CA VAL A 147 -11.18 9.49 -3.77
C VAL A 147 -12.69 9.38 -4.01
N ALA A 148 -13.13 9.30 -5.27
CA ALA A 148 -14.55 9.13 -5.62
C ALA A 148 -15.14 7.85 -5.01
N LEU A 149 -14.37 6.74 -5.01
CA LEU A 149 -14.77 5.53 -4.30
C LEU A 149 -14.87 5.75 -2.79
N LEU A 150 -13.90 6.41 -2.16
CA LEU A 150 -13.89 6.63 -0.70
C LEU A 150 -15.12 7.43 -0.21
N GLU A 151 -15.71 8.27 -1.07
CA GLU A 151 -16.97 8.95 -0.76
C GLU A 151 -18.17 8.00 -0.71
N GLN A 152 -18.15 6.93 -1.49
CA GLN A 152 -19.22 5.91 -1.51
C GLN A 152 -18.96 4.77 -0.53
N LEU A 153 -17.69 4.48 -0.24
CA LEU A 153 -17.23 3.27 0.44
C LEU A 153 -17.97 2.95 1.76
N PRO A 154 -18.24 3.93 2.66
CA PRO A 154 -18.99 3.64 3.90
C PRO A 154 -20.44 3.20 3.69
N SER A 155 -21.02 3.47 2.51
CA SER A 155 -22.40 3.10 2.18
C SER A 155 -22.52 1.76 1.43
N LEU A 156 -21.41 1.24 0.90
CA LEU A 156 -21.41 0.03 0.09
C LEU A 156 -21.52 -1.23 0.95
N THR A 157 -22.42 -2.13 0.55
CA THR A 157 -22.36 -3.52 0.99
C THR A 157 -21.17 -4.25 0.35
N ALA A 158 -20.76 -5.38 0.93
CA ALA A 158 -19.73 -6.24 0.36
C ALA A 158 -20.04 -6.66 -1.09
N MET A 159 -21.33 -6.90 -1.40
CA MET A 159 -21.77 -7.30 -2.74
C MET A 159 -21.70 -6.15 -3.75
N GLU A 160 -22.11 -4.95 -3.37
CA GLU A 160 -22.02 -3.76 -4.23
C GLU A 160 -20.56 -3.40 -4.52
N TYR A 161 -19.71 -3.41 -3.49
CA TYR A 161 -18.27 -3.20 -3.66
C TYR A 161 -17.67 -4.23 -4.62
N ARG A 162 -17.98 -5.53 -4.46
CA ARG A 162 -17.48 -6.57 -5.37
C ARG A 162 -18.00 -6.42 -6.79
N THR A 163 -19.22 -5.93 -6.98
CA THR A 163 -19.75 -5.61 -8.31
C THR A 163 -18.95 -4.50 -8.98
N LEU A 164 -18.63 -3.42 -8.26
CA LEU A 164 -17.79 -2.34 -8.79
C LEU A 164 -16.39 -2.84 -9.18
N VAL A 165 -15.76 -3.65 -8.32
CA VAL A 165 -14.43 -4.22 -8.60
C VAL A 165 -14.44 -5.12 -9.83
N THR A 166 -15.36 -6.08 -9.88
CA THR A 166 -15.42 -7.07 -10.99
C THR A 166 -15.82 -6.48 -12.33
N THR A 167 -16.55 -5.37 -12.32
CA THR A 167 -16.89 -4.62 -13.53
C THR A 167 -15.87 -3.56 -13.89
N SER A 168 -14.87 -3.28 -13.04
CA SER A 168 -13.75 -2.37 -13.32
C SER A 168 -12.81 -2.94 -14.39
N ALA A 169 -11.97 -2.09 -14.98
CA ALA A 169 -10.86 -2.55 -15.83
C ALA A 169 -9.64 -3.02 -15.01
N GLY A 170 -9.81 -3.25 -13.69
CA GLY A 170 -8.74 -3.66 -12.79
C GLY A 170 -7.83 -2.49 -12.39
N HIS A 171 -6.57 -2.82 -12.20
CA HIS A 171 -5.53 -1.91 -11.72
C HIS A 171 -5.01 -1.01 -12.85
N GLN A 172 -5.14 0.30 -12.70
CA GLN A 172 -4.83 1.29 -13.73
C GLN A 172 -4.07 2.49 -13.16
N HIS A 173 -3.11 3.00 -13.94
CA HIS A 173 -2.17 4.02 -13.49
C HIS A 173 -1.91 5.19 -14.46
N GLY A 174 -2.46 5.13 -15.68
CA GLY A 174 -2.27 6.15 -16.73
C GLY A 174 -1.07 5.92 -17.65
N GLY A 175 -0.32 4.84 -17.44
CA GLY A 175 0.92 4.51 -18.16
C GLY A 175 0.81 3.40 -19.20
N GLY A 176 -0.32 3.23 -19.88
CA GLY A 176 -0.50 2.20 -20.93
C GLY A 176 -0.40 0.77 -20.40
N GLU A 177 -1.20 0.48 -19.37
CA GLU A 177 -1.23 -0.71 -18.52
C GLU A 177 -0.55 -1.97 -19.07
N THR A 178 0.47 -2.43 -18.34
CA THR A 178 1.02 -3.78 -18.46
C THR A 178 -0.10 -4.79 -18.24
N LEU A 179 -0.38 -5.62 -19.25
CA LEU A 179 -1.26 -6.77 -19.15
C LEU A 179 -0.99 -7.53 -17.84
N ASP A 180 -2.03 -7.71 -17.04
CA ASP A 180 -2.02 -8.55 -15.85
C ASP A 180 -1.39 -9.91 -16.19
N HIS A 181 -0.23 -10.23 -15.59
CA HIS A 181 0.36 -11.56 -15.61
C HIS A 181 -0.37 -12.52 -14.64
N HIS A 182 -1.69 -12.41 -14.55
CA HIS A 182 -2.53 -13.37 -13.83
C HIS A 182 -3.30 -14.25 -14.84
N GLY A 183 -2.58 -15.23 -15.38
CA GLY A 183 -3.08 -16.58 -15.63
C GLY A 183 -4.35 -16.76 -16.45
N ARG A 184 -4.32 -16.44 -17.75
CA ARG A 184 -5.13 -17.16 -18.74
C ARG A 184 -4.18 -17.96 -19.63
N GLN A 185 -4.12 -19.28 -19.43
CA GLN A 185 -3.53 -20.17 -20.43
C GLN A 185 -4.30 -19.97 -21.76
N PRO A 186 -3.61 -19.68 -22.88
CA PRO A 186 -4.25 -19.78 -24.17
C PRO A 186 -4.41 -21.27 -24.50
N ASP A 187 -5.66 -21.69 -24.72
CA ASP A 187 -5.99 -22.97 -25.34
C ASP A 187 -5.26 -23.07 -26.68
N SER A 188 -4.17 -23.84 -26.75
CA SER A 188 -3.53 -24.18 -28.02
C SER A 188 -4.24 -25.38 -28.64
N ASN A 189 -5.35 -25.11 -29.31
CA ASN A 189 -5.87 -25.96 -30.39
C ASN A 189 -5.48 -25.34 -31.73
N ASP A 190 -4.38 -25.80 -32.32
CA ASP A 190 -4.29 -25.98 -33.78
C ASP A 190 -3.20 -27.00 -34.15
N HIS A 191 -3.50 -27.78 -35.18
CA HIS A 191 -2.90 -29.04 -35.58
C HIS A 191 -1.64 -28.88 -36.44
N GLY A 192 -0.65 -29.76 -36.23
CA GLY A 192 0.47 -29.96 -37.15
C GLY A 192 0.93 -31.41 -37.13
N GLN A 193 0.56 -32.15 -38.18
CA GLN A 193 0.89 -33.55 -38.43
C GLN A 193 2.41 -33.77 -38.56
N GLY A 194 2.88 -34.89 -38.00
CA GLY A 194 4.21 -35.43 -38.22
C GLY A 194 4.23 -36.89 -37.79
N ASP A 195 4.16 -37.79 -38.77
CA ASP A 195 4.07 -39.24 -38.64
C ASP A 195 5.42 -39.93 -38.32
N LEU A 196 5.39 -40.81 -37.29
CA LEU A 196 6.02 -42.15 -37.14
C LEU A 196 7.55 -42.30 -36.92
N PRO A 197 8.08 -43.45 -36.37
CA PRO A 197 7.43 -44.60 -35.70
C PRO A 197 8.07 -45.08 -34.37
N HIS A 198 7.31 -45.95 -33.67
CA HIS A 198 7.63 -47.05 -32.74
C HIS A 198 9.02 -47.18 -32.06
N ASP A 199 9.01 -47.33 -30.73
CA ASP A 199 9.56 -48.54 -30.07
C ASP A 199 8.98 -48.75 -28.66
N ALA A 200 8.73 -50.02 -28.34
CA ALA A 200 8.11 -50.51 -27.12
C ALA A 200 9.16 -50.95 -26.10
N ASN A 201 9.05 -50.51 -24.84
CA ASN A 201 9.24 -51.38 -23.67
C ASN A 201 8.72 -50.70 -22.39
N GLY A 202 8.07 -51.47 -21.52
CA GLY A 202 7.34 -50.97 -20.37
C GLY A 202 8.19 -50.72 -19.11
N GLN A 203 7.62 -49.95 -18.18
CA GLN A 203 7.29 -50.37 -16.81
C GLN A 203 6.73 -49.17 -16.03
N ARG A 204 5.62 -49.41 -15.32
CA ARG A 204 4.99 -48.47 -14.39
C ARG A 204 5.72 -48.51 -13.05
N SER A 205 6.13 -47.35 -12.55
CA SER A 205 6.44 -47.12 -11.13
C SER A 205 6.25 -45.64 -10.79
N VAL A 206 5.50 -45.35 -9.73
CA VAL A 206 5.20 -44.02 -9.15
C VAL A 206 5.52 -44.11 -7.65
N PRO A 207 5.88 -43.03 -6.92
CA PRO A 207 7.12 -42.27 -6.97
C PRO A 207 7.83 -42.22 -5.58
N ALA A 208 9.11 -41.87 -5.53
CA ALA A 208 9.77 -41.40 -4.30
C ALA A 208 9.83 -39.86 -4.31
N PRO A 209 9.74 -39.17 -3.16
CA PRO A 209 9.66 -37.71 -3.12
C PRO A 209 10.98 -37.11 -3.61
N GLY A 210 10.92 -36.46 -4.78
CA GLY A 210 12.05 -35.76 -5.37
C GLY A 210 12.34 -34.48 -4.61
N SER A 211 13.59 -34.34 -4.17
CA SER A 211 14.15 -33.08 -3.72
C SER A 211 14.11 -32.06 -4.88
N ASN A 212 13.45 -30.93 -4.70
CA ASN A 212 13.39 -29.88 -5.72
C ASN A 212 14.76 -29.22 -5.84
N VAL A 213 15.45 -29.45 -6.96
CA VAL A 213 16.70 -28.76 -7.29
C VAL A 213 16.35 -27.50 -8.07
N HIS A 214 16.57 -26.34 -7.45
CA HIS A 214 16.43 -25.07 -8.15
C HIS A 214 17.74 -24.71 -8.86
N HIS A 215 17.60 -24.34 -10.13
CA HIS A 215 18.68 -23.85 -10.97
C HIS A 215 18.56 -22.34 -11.14
N HIS A 216 19.61 -21.61 -10.80
CA HIS A 216 19.69 -20.18 -11.01
C HIS A 216 20.23 -19.86 -12.41
N ALA A 217 19.92 -18.67 -12.90
CA ALA A 217 20.37 -18.19 -14.22
C ALA A 217 21.91 -18.08 -14.34
N ASP A 218 22.62 -18.08 -13.21
CA ASP A 218 24.09 -18.09 -13.13
C ASP A 218 24.69 -19.51 -13.14
N GLY A 219 23.85 -20.55 -13.26
CA GLY A 219 24.26 -21.96 -13.32
C GLY A 219 24.44 -22.64 -11.97
N THR A 220 24.21 -21.94 -10.85
CA THR A 220 24.29 -22.56 -9.52
C THR A 220 23.04 -23.39 -9.20
N LYS A 221 23.23 -24.47 -8.44
CA LYS A 221 22.17 -25.40 -8.03
C LYS A 221 22.12 -25.52 -6.50
N HIS A 222 20.93 -25.55 -5.93
CA HIS A 222 20.76 -25.94 -4.53
C HIS A 222 19.47 -26.75 -4.33
N VAL A 223 19.46 -27.54 -3.25
CA VAL A 223 18.46 -28.57 -2.95
C VAL A 223 17.77 -28.23 -1.63
N HIS A 224 16.44 -28.33 -1.59
CA HIS A 224 15.63 -28.23 -0.36
C HIS A 224 15.45 -29.59 0.31
#